data_AF-A0A973SPX0-F1
#
_entry.id   AF-A0A973SPX0-F1
#
_cell.length_a   1.000
_cell.length_b   1.000
_cell.length_c   1.000
_cell.angle_alpha   90.00
_cell.angle_beta   90.00
_cell.angle_gamma   90.00
#
_symmetry.space_group_name_H-M   'P 1'
#
loop_
_entity.id
_entity.type
_entity.pdbx_description
1 polymer ?
#
loop_
_entity_poly.entity_id
_entity_poly.type
_entity_poly.pdbx_seq_one_letter_code
_entity_poly.pdbx_strand_id
1 'polypeptide(L)'
;MGMVKRLDTLDPAAPYDELGWLDEVVGGARVVAIGESAHYNREFYLLRHRLLRYLVERHGFTAYAMESGFVEGARAGAWVRGGDGEVGQVQAEGITSLMGLWTELRDQLLWMRGRGVGWYGIDTPGSNASPLPGVDAVLAYLAEADPDNPVDTGPRERIAAFAAPSPFSAPAALGTYLQLDQAARDEITAWLADLSARLTGHRLDYVRRTGPEAYSLAQRAMRLTAALDLMVRLVARGDQASMMLTRETSMA
;
A
#
# COMPACT_ATOMS: atom_id res chain seq x y z
N MET A 1 -25.13 12.85 -25.47
CA MET A 1 -25.72 12.93 -24.12
C MET A 1 -25.52 11.57 -23.48
N GLY A 2 -24.64 11.46 -22.48
CA GLY A 2 -24.34 10.16 -21.85
C GLY A 2 -25.59 9.59 -21.20
N MET A 3 -25.94 8.35 -21.52
CA MET A 3 -27.07 7.68 -20.91
C MET A 3 -26.75 7.42 -19.44
N VAL A 4 -27.47 8.08 -18.53
CA VAL A 4 -27.34 7.82 -17.09
C VAL A 4 -27.85 6.41 -16.80
N LYS A 5 -27.00 5.56 -16.24
CA LYS A 5 -27.38 4.23 -15.73
C LYS A 5 -27.68 4.36 -14.24
N ARG A 6 -28.95 4.17 -13.88
CA ARG A 6 -29.40 4.24 -12.50
C ARG A 6 -28.95 2.98 -11.75
N LEU A 7 -28.50 3.16 -10.51
CA LEU A 7 -28.31 2.09 -9.54
C LEU A 7 -29.41 2.19 -8.49
N ASP A 8 -30.15 1.11 -8.28
CA ASP A 8 -31.24 1.02 -7.31
C ASP A 8 -30.75 0.60 -5.92
N THR A 9 -29.57 -0.01 -5.82
CA THR A 9 -28.99 -0.42 -4.54
C THR A 9 -27.46 -0.33 -4.52
N LEU A 10 -26.91 -0.17 -3.32
CA LEU A 10 -25.48 -0.28 -3.03
C LEU A 10 -25.14 -1.57 -2.28
N ASP A 11 -26.11 -2.40 -1.94
CA ASP A 11 -25.88 -3.66 -1.23
C ASP A 11 -24.95 -4.58 -2.06
N PRO A 12 -23.75 -4.92 -1.56
CA PRO A 12 -22.83 -5.80 -2.29
C PRO A 12 -23.39 -7.18 -2.59
N ALA A 13 -24.40 -7.66 -1.85
CA ALA A 13 -25.01 -8.97 -2.03
C ALA A 13 -26.25 -8.99 -2.94
N ALA A 14 -26.77 -7.83 -3.37
CA ALA A 14 -27.92 -7.81 -4.28
C ALA A 14 -27.56 -8.37 -5.67
N PRO A 15 -28.53 -8.90 -6.43
CA PRO A 15 -28.33 -9.34 -7.82
C PRO A 15 -27.69 -8.25 -8.69
N TYR A 16 -26.88 -8.64 -9.68
CA TYR A 16 -26.10 -7.70 -10.48
C TYR A 16 -26.75 -7.28 -11.81
N ASP A 17 -28.03 -7.56 -12.02
CA ASP A 17 -28.68 -7.31 -13.32
C ASP A 17 -28.58 -5.84 -13.76
N GLU A 18 -28.66 -4.90 -12.80
CA GLU A 18 -28.46 -3.46 -13.05
C GLU A 18 -27.02 -3.06 -13.40
N LEU A 19 -26.04 -3.94 -13.16
CA LEU A 19 -24.63 -3.72 -13.47
C LEU A 19 -24.25 -4.27 -14.85
N GLY A 20 -25.15 -4.92 -15.58
CA GLY A 20 -24.87 -5.53 -16.89
C GLY A 20 -24.31 -4.57 -17.94
N TRP A 21 -24.56 -3.25 -17.80
CA TRP A 21 -23.95 -2.24 -18.67
C TRP A 21 -22.42 -2.17 -18.52
N LEU A 22 -21.86 -2.65 -17.41
CA LEU A 22 -20.41 -2.73 -17.21
C LEU A 22 -19.76 -3.78 -18.11
N ASP A 23 -20.49 -4.75 -18.65
CA ASP A 23 -19.90 -5.78 -19.52
C ASP A 23 -19.25 -5.17 -20.76
N GLU A 24 -19.93 -4.20 -21.38
CA GLU A 24 -19.41 -3.47 -22.53
C GLU A 24 -18.28 -2.51 -22.13
N VAL A 25 -18.38 -1.88 -20.96
CA VAL A 25 -17.38 -0.92 -20.46
C VAL A 25 -16.07 -1.61 -20.08
N VAL A 26 -16.16 -2.77 -19.42
CA VAL A 26 -15.01 -3.59 -19.03
C VAL A 26 -14.42 -4.27 -20.26
N GLY A 27 -15.26 -4.87 -21.11
CA GLY A 27 -14.83 -5.57 -22.32
C GLY A 27 -13.67 -6.55 -22.06
N GLY A 28 -12.57 -6.39 -22.79
CA GLY A 28 -11.35 -7.20 -22.62
C GLY A 28 -10.31 -6.61 -21.66
N ALA A 29 -10.67 -5.63 -20.83
CA ALA A 29 -9.72 -4.97 -19.94
C ALA A 29 -9.15 -5.94 -18.90
N ARG A 30 -7.82 -5.91 -18.72
CA ARG A 30 -7.12 -6.69 -17.69
C ARG A 30 -7.01 -5.97 -16.35
N VAL A 31 -7.17 -4.64 -16.37
CA VAL A 31 -7.11 -3.76 -15.20
C VAL A 31 -8.27 -2.78 -15.31
N VAL A 32 -9.07 -2.68 -14.24
CA VAL A 32 -10.18 -1.73 -14.12
C VAL A 32 -9.88 -0.84 -12.92
N ALA A 33 -9.72 0.45 -13.15
CA ALA A 33 -9.54 1.44 -12.10
C ALA A 33 -10.90 1.92 -11.59
N ILE A 34 -11.12 1.81 -10.28
CA ILE A 34 -12.35 2.28 -9.61
C ILE A 34 -11.95 3.44 -8.70
N GLY A 35 -12.24 4.67 -9.14
CA GLY A 35 -12.03 5.88 -8.34
C GLY A 35 -13.19 6.17 -7.40
N GLU A 36 -12.95 7.03 -6.42
CA GLU A 36 -13.98 7.64 -5.58
C GLU A 36 -13.79 9.17 -5.54
N SER A 37 -14.86 9.93 -5.36
CA SER A 37 -14.79 11.39 -5.34
C SER A 37 -14.32 11.96 -3.99
N ALA A 38 -14.40 11.16 -2.92
CA ALA A 38 -13.95 11.53 -1.58
C ALA A 38 -13.75 10.27 -0.71
N HIS A 39 -12.71 10.25 0.12
CA HIS A 39 -12.52 9.16 1.08
C HIS A 39 -13.57 9.19 2.20
N TYR A 40 -13.69 8.07 2.92
CA TYR A 40 -14.47 8.00 4.17
C TYR A 40 -15.97 8.21 3.98
N ASN A 41 -16.51 7.75 2.84
CA ASN A 41 -17.94 7.70 2.58
C ASN A 41 -18.40 6.25 2.52
N ARG A 42 -19.41 5.92 3.32
CA ARG A 42 -19.98 4.58 3.41
C ARG A 42 -20.42 4.06 2.04
N GLU A 43 -21.08 4.92 1.27
CA GLU A 43 -21.66 4.62 -0.04
C GLU A 43 -20.59 4.19 -1.05
N PHE A 44 -19.39 4.81 -1.01
CA PHE A 44 -18.30 4.41 -1.90
C PHE A 44 -17.68 3.08 -1.51
N TYR A 45 -17.57 2.74 -0.23
CA TYR A 45 -17.15 1.40 0.17
C TYR A 45 -18.14 0.33 -0.27
N LEU A 46 -19.44 0.56 -0.07
CA LEU A 46 -20.48 -0.36 -0.52
C LEU A 46 -20.49 -0.53 -2.04
N LEU A 47 -20.43 0.57 -2.79
CA LEU A 47 -20.38 0.52 -4.25
C LEU A 47 -19.13 -0.21 -4.73
N ARG A 48 -17.96 0.11 -4.18
CA ARG A 48 -16.70 -0.53 -4.57
C ARG A 48 -16.71 -2.03 -4.27
N HIS A 49 -17.22 -2.44 -3.12
CA HIS A 49 -17.39 -3.85 -2.78
C HIS A 49 -18.35 -4.52 -3.77
N ARG A 50 -19.50 -3.91 -4.06
CA ARG A 50 -20.46 -4.42 -5.07
C ARG A 50 -19.81 -4.60 -6.45
N LEU A 51 -19.06 -3.60 -6.91
CA LEU A 51 -18.32 -3.66 -8.17
C LEU A 51 -17.22 -4.72 -8.15
N LEU A 52 -16.46 -4.85 -7.06
CA LEU A 52 -15.45 -5.90 -6.91
C LEU A 52 -16.09 -7.29 -7.07
N ARG A 53 -17.21 -7.54 -6.38
CA ARG A 53 -17.91 -8.83 -6.49
C ARG A 53 -18.37 -9.10 -7.92
N TYR A 54 -18.93 -8.10 -8.58
CA TYR A 54 -19.31 -8.21 -9.98
C TYR A 54 -18.14 -8.57 -10.89
N LEU A 55 -17.03 -7.84 -10.78
CA LEU A 55 -15.84 -8.06 -11.59
C LEU A 55 -15.20 -9.42 -11.33
N VAL A 56 -15.18 -9.89 -10.09
CA VAL A 56 -14.68 -11.23 -9.75
C VAL A 56 -15.62 -12.31 -10.30
N GLU A 57 -16.92 -12.23 -9.99
CA GLU A 57 -17.87 -13.31 -10.26
C GLU A 57 -18.31 -13.38 -11.74
N ARG A 58 -18.34 -12.25 -12.46
CA ARG A 58 -18.76 -12.18 -13.88
C ARG A 58 -17.60 -12.05 -14.86
N HIS A 59 -16.52 -11.39 -14.45
CA HIS A 59 -15.38 -11.08 -15.34
C HIS A 59 -14.08 -11.80 -14.97
N GLY A 60 -14.06 -12.58 -13.88
CA GLY A 60 -12.92 -13.41 -13.51
C GLY A 60 -11.71 -12.63 -13.01
N PHE A 61 -11.88 -11.39 -12.52
CA PHE A 61 -10.81 -10.66 -11.86
C PHE A 61 -10.35 -11.39 -10.58
N THR A 62 -9.04 -11.44 -10.35
CA THR A 62 -8.43 -12.22 -9.25
C THR A 62 -7.55 -11.39 -8.32
N ALA A 63 -7.47 -10.07 -8.52
CA ALA A 63 -6.67 -9.17 -7.71
C ALA A 63 -7.44 -7.89 -7.42
N TYR A 64 -7.44 -7.48 -6.15
CA TYR A 64 -7.90 -6.18 -5.70
C TYR A 64 -6.71 -5.39 -5.15
N ALA A 65 -6.41 -4.29 -5.82
CA ALA A 65 -5.35 -3.36 -5.47
C ALA A 65 -5.96 -2.08 -4.90
N MET A 66 -5.65 -1.75 -3.65
CA MET A 66 -6.19 -0.59 -2.94
C MET A 66 -5.10 0.47 -2.76
N GLU A 67 -5.51 1.74 -2.85
CA GLU A 67 -4.73 2.91 -2.40
C GLU A 67 -4.52 2.86 -0.87
N SER A 68 -3.69 1.91 -0.46
CA SER A 68 -3.26 1.62 0.90
C SER A 68 -1.80 1.18 0.84
N GLY A 69 -1.06 1.36 1.93
CA GLY A 69 0.37 1.09 2.01
C GLY A 69 0.73 -0.33 1.57
N PHE A 70 1.75 -0.43 0.72
CA PHE A 70 2.19 -1.69 0.12
C PHE A 70 2.66 -2.72 1.14
N VAL A 71 3.48 -2.30 2.11
CA VAL A 71 4.06 -3.22 3.12
C VAL A 71 3.00 -3.66 4.13
N GLU A 72 2.14 -2.75 4.58
CA GLU A 72 1.01 -3.06 5.46
C GLU A 72 0.03 -4.00 4.75
N GLY A 73 -0.26 -3.72 3.47
CA GLY A 73 -1.17 -4.51 2.65
C GLY A 73 -0.80 -5.99 2.53
N ALA A 74 0.48 -6.35 2.72
CA ALA A 74 0.92 -7.74 2.76
C ALA A 74 0.23 -8.54 3.87
N ARG A 75 -0.03 -7.92 5.03
CA ARG A 75 -0.76 -8.55 6.15
C ARG A 75 -2.20 -8.87 5.78
N ALA A 76 -2.92 -7.90 5.22
CA ALA A 76 -4.29 -8.11 4.74
C ALA A 76 -4.35 -9.14 3.61
N GLY A 77 -3.38 -9.11 2.69
CA GLY A 77 -3.23 -10.10 1.62
C GLY A 77 -3.02 -11.52 2.13
N ALA A 78 -2.12 -11.71 3.11
CA ALA A 78 -1.87 -13.00 3.72
C ALA A 78 -3.12 -13.54 4.43
N TRP A 79 -3.83 -12.68 5.18
CA TRP A 79 -5.07 -13.03 5.84
C TRP A 79 -6.17 -13.43 4.83
N VAL A 80 -6.39 -12.67 3.76
CA VAL A 80 -7.38 -13.04 2.72
C VAL A 80 -7.08 -14.41 2.10
N ARG A 81 -5.79 -14.79 1.99
CA ARG A 81 -5.36 -16.11 1.51
C ARG A 81 -5.46 -17.25 2.54
N GLY A 82 -6.01 -16.99 3.72
CA GLY A 82 -6.21 -18.00 4.76
C GLY A 82 -5.21 -17.94 5.91
N GLY A 83 -4.31 -16.96 5.92
CA GLY A 83 -3.41 -16.71 7.06
C GLY A 83 -4.17 -16.40 8.36
N ASP A 84 -3.46 -16.56 9.47
CA ASP A 84 -3.99 -16.37 10.83
C ASP A 84 -4.23 -14.90 11.16
N GLY A 85 -4.93 -14.67 12.27
CA GLY A 85 -5.16 -13.34 12.85
C GLY A 85 -6.63 -12.94 12.92
N GLU A 86 -6.96 -12.16 13.94
CA GLU A 86 -8.29 -11.58 14.10
C GLU A 86 -8.49 -10.45 13.08
N VAL A 87 -9.66 -10.42 12.43
CA VAL A 87 -9.93 -9.47 11.34
C VAL A 87 -9.73 -8.01 11.77
N GLY A 88 -10.06 -7.67 13.02
CA GLY A 88 -9.86 -6.31 13.54
C GLY A 88 -8.39 -5.89 13.61
N GLN A 89 -7.49 -6.80 13.99
CA GLN A 89 -6.05 -6.54 13.99
C GLN A 89 -5.50 -6.45 12.57
N VAL A 90 -5.99 -7.30 11.68
CA VAL A 90 -5.62 -7.27 10.25
C VAL A 90 -6.03 -5.94 9.62
N GLN A 91 -7.21 -5.41 9.95
CA GLN A 91 -7.62 -4.09 9.48
C GLN A 91 -6.75 -2.97 10.06
N ALA A 92 -6.48 -3.01 11.37
CA ALA A 92 -5.71 -1.97 12.04
C ALA A 92 -4.25 -1.87 11.55
N GLU A 93 -3.64 -3.01 11.23
CA GLU A 93 -2.21 -3.10 10.89
C GLU A 93 -1.95 -3.31 9.39
N GLY A 94 -2.96 -3.79 8.65
CA GLY A 94 -2.84 -4.15 7.23
C GLY A 94 -3.44 -3.15 6.25
N ILE A 95 -4.08 -2.08 6.76
CA ILE A 95 -4.76 -1.08 5.95
C ILE A 95 -4.41 0.30 6.49
N THR A 96 -3.86 1.15 5.63
CA THR A 96 -3.36 2.48 6.00
C THR A 96 -4.44 3.54 5.92
N SER A 97 -4.07 4.79 6.23
CA SER A 97 -4.92 5.96 6.07
C SER A 97 -6.26 5.86 6.80
N LEU A 98 -6.28 5.14 7.93
CA LEU A 98 -7.47 4.91 8.77
C LEU A 98 -8.64 4.23 8.04
N MET A 99 -8.44 3.74 6.82
CA MET A 99 -9.47 3.02 6.06
C MET A 99 -9.81 1.69 6.73
N GLY A 100 -8.88 1.12 7.51
CA GLY A 100 -9.12 -0.05 8.36
C GLY A 100 -10.19 0.12 9.44
N LEU A 101 -10.60 1.36 9.78
CA LEU A 101 -11.67 1.59 10.76
C LEU A 101 -13.07 1.31 10.20
N TRP A 102 -13.22 1.15 8.88
CA TRP A 102 -14.52 1.04 8.22
C TRP A 102 -15.06 -0.38 8.24
N THR A 103 -16.29 -0.53 8.71
CA THR A 103 -16.97 -1.83 8.78
C THR A 103 -17.25 -2.41 7.40
N GLU A 104 -17.54 -1.57 6.42
CA GLU A 104 -17.78 -1.97 5.04
C GLU A 104 -16.53 -2.60 4.40
N LEU A 105 -15.34 -2.11 4.77
CA LEU A 105 -14.07 -2.68 4.33
C LEU A 105 -13.79 -4.04 5.00
N ARG A 106 -14.18 -4.19 6.27
CA ARG A 106 -14.15 -5.49 6.97
C ARG A 106 -14.98 -6.53 6.23
N ASP A 107 -16.20 -6.15 5.85
CA ASP A 107 -17.13 -7.03 5.16
C ASP A 107 -16.61 -7.43 3.77
N GLN A 108 -15.91 -6.51 3.08
CA GLN A 108 -15.20 -6.82 1.84
C GLN A 108 -14.07 -7.84 2.06
N LEU A 109 -13.20 -7.66 3.07
CA LEU A 109 -12.13 -8.61 3.38
C LEU A 109 -12.69 -10.00 3.71
N LEU A 110 -13.74 -10.06 4.53
CA LEU A 110 -14.43 -11.30 4.89
C LEU A 110 -15.01 -11.99 3.65
N TRP A 111 -15.62 -11.24 2.75
CA TRP A 111 -16.10 -11.79 1.49
C TRP A 111 -14.96 -12.34 0.63
N MET A 112 -13.84 -11.62 0.50
CA MET A 112 -12.70 -12.05 -0.31
C MET A 112 -12.00 -13.30 0.24
N ARG A 113 -12.01 -13.51 1.56
CA ARG A 113 -11.25 -14.58 2.21
C ARG A 113 -11.63 -15.95 1.65
N GLY A 114 -10.62 -16.69 1.17
CA GLY A 114 -10.81 -18.04 0.61
C GLY A 114 -11.44 -18.10 -0.78
N ARG A 115 -11.69 -16.97 -1.46
CA ARG A 115 -12.28 -16.93 -2.81
C ARG A 115 -11.27 -16.91 -3.96
N GLY A 116 -9.97 -17.01 -3.66
CA GLY A 116 -8.92 -16.92 -4.68
C GLY A 116 -8.69 -15.52 -5.24
N VAL A 117 -9.24 -14.47 -4.59
CA VAL A 117 -8.97 -13.07 -4.93
C VAL A 117 -7.87 -12.52 -4.02
N GLY A 118 -6.78 -12.04 -4.59
CA GLY A 118 -5.70 -11.40 -3.84
C GLY A 118 -6.06 -9.98 -3.37
N TRP A 119 -5.52 -9.59 -2.23
CA TRP A 119 -5.57 -8.21 -1.70
C TRP A 119 -4.16 -7.62 -1.70
N TYR A 120 -4.02 -6.39 -2.22
CA TYR A 120 -2.75 -5.69 -2.33
C TYR A 120 -2.92 -4.21 -1.98
N GLY A 121 -2.01 -3.69 -1.15
CA GLY A 121 -1.78 -2.24 -1.09
C GLY A 121 -0.84 -1.83 -2.21
N ILE A 122 -1.07 -0.67 -2.84
CA ILE A 122 -0.21 -0.14 -3.91
C ILE A 122 0.45 1.20 -3.56
N ASP A 123 0.09 1.79 -2.43
CA ASP A 123 0.58 3.11 -2.01
C ASP A 123 1.91 3.01 -1.24
N THR A 124 2.55 4.15 -1.01
CA THR A 124 3.77 4.20 -0.19
C THR A 124 3.47 3.84 1.27
N PRO A 125 4.45 3.28 2.01
CA PRO A 125 4.25 2.82 3.39
C PRO A 125 3.85 3.95 4.35
N GLY A 126 3.38 3.57 5.54
CA GLY A 126 3.18 4.47 6.68
C GLY A 126 2.15 5.56 6.42
N SER A 127 1.10 5.26 5.65
CA SER A 127 0.08 6.24 5.22
C SER A 127 0.67 7.48 4.54
N ASN A 128 1.76 7.32 3.76
CA ASN A 128 2.53 8.42 3.15
C ASN A 128 3.15 9.41 4.17
N ALA A 129 3.21 9.04 5.46
CA ALA A 129 3.66 9.91 6.54
C ALA A 129 4.93 9.41 7.22
N SER A 130 5.30 8.15 7.03
CA SER A 130 6.50 7.58 7.65
C SER A 130 7.15 6.51 6.76
N PRO A 131 8.47 6.60 6.50
CA PRO A 131 9.19 5.52 5.84
C PRO A 131 9.46 4.33 6.77
N LEU A 132 9.18 4.45 8.08
CA LEU A 132 9.52 3.43 9.08
C LEU A 132 8.96 2.04 8.77
N PRO A 133 7.67 1.86 8.41
CA PRO A 133 7.15 0.53 8.10
C PRO A 133 7.84 -0.12 6.90
N GLY A 134 8.20 0.70 5.91
CA GLY A 134 8.94 0.26 4.74
C GLY A 134 10.38 -0.15 5.07
N VAL A 135 11.06 0.66 5.90
CA VAL A 135 12.39 0.33 6.44
C VAL A 135 12.35 -0.96 7.24
N ASP A 136 11.41 -1.11 8.17
CA ASP A 136 11.31 -2.29 9.03
C ASP A 136 11.06 -3.56 8.19
N ALA A 137 10.24 -3.47 7.14
CA ALA A 137 10.03 -4.58 6.21
C ALA A 137 11.32 -4.97 5.44
N VAL A 138 12.10 -3.99 4.99
CA VAL A 138 13.38 -4.23 4.29
C VAL A 138 14.42 -4.83 5.24
N LEU A 139 14.52 -4.32 6.47
CA LEU A 139 15.44 -4.84 7.49
C LEU A 139 15.08 -6.28 7.87
N ALA A 140 13.80 -6.58 8.05
CA ALA A 140 13.33 -7.95 8.32
C ALA A 140 13.70 -8.91 7.18
N TYR A 141 13.52 -8.48 5.93
CA TYR A 141 13.94 -9.27 4.77
C TYR A 141 15.46 -9.48 4.74
N LEU A 142 16.26 -8.45 4.98
CA LEU A 142 17.73 -8.56 4.95
C LEU A 142 18.28 -9.44 6.09
N ALA A 143 17.61 -9.47 7.24
CA ALA A 143 17.97 -10.38 8.33
C ALA A 143 17.85 -11.87 7.92
N GLU A 144 16.92 -12.20 7.02
CA GLU A 144 16.77 -13.56 6.45
C GLU A 144 17.69 -13.77 5.24
N ALA A 145 17.71 -12.80 4.32
CA ALA A 145 18.42 -12.90 3.05
C ALA A 145 19.95 -12.81 3.20
N ASP A 146 20.44 -12.12 4.23
CA ASP A 146 21.86 -11.84 4.44
C ASP A 146 22.24 -11.71 5.94
N PRO A 147 22.03 -12.79 6.74
CA PRO A 147 22.29 -12.80 8.17
C PRO A 147 23.76 -12.57 8.54
N ASP A 148 24.69 -12.84 7.62
CA ASP A 148 26.13 -12.72 7.84
C ASP A 148 26.63 -11.28 7.73
N ASN A 149 25.80 -10.36 7.20
CA ASN A 149 26.13 -8.95 7.00
C ASN A 149 25.04 -8.06 7.62
N PRO A 150 24.96 -7.92 8.95
CA PRO A 150 23.92 -7.12 9.60
C PRO A 150 23.96 -5.65 9.14
N VAL A 151 22.79 -5.04 9.02
CA VAL A 151 22.62 -3.62 8.68
C VAL A 151 22.80 -2.77 9.94
N ASP A 152 23.52 -1.65 9.86
CA ASP A 152 23.51 -0.64 10.92
C ASP A 152 22.13 0.04 11.00
N THR A 153 21.48 -0.08 12.16
CA THR A 153 20.13 0.44 12.41
C THR A 153 20.11 1.85 13.02
N GLY A 154 21.25 2.52 13.17
CA GLY A 154 21.31 3.91 13.67
C GLY A 154 20.38 4.88 12.90
N PRO A 155 20.40 4.91 11.55
CA PRO A 155 19.49 5.75 10.77
C PRO A 155 18.00 5.38 10.93
N ARG A 156 17.69 4.11 11.19
CA ARG A 156 16.31 3.65 11.49
C ARG A 156 15.78 4.31 12.77
N GLU A 157 16.58 4.44 13.82
CA GLU A 157 16.16 5.12 15.06
C GLU A 157 15.89 6.61 14.84
N ARG A 158 16.65 7.27 13.96
CA ARG A 158 16.36 8.66 13.56
C ARG A 158 15.04 8.76 12.80
N ILE A 159 14.75 7.81 11.91
CA ILE A 159 13.45 7.73 11.21
C ILE A 159 12.31 7.53 12.22
N ALA A 160 12.50 6.66 13.21
CA ALA A 160 11.51 6.40 14.25
C ALA A 160 11.16 7.67 15.06
N ALA A 161 12.12 8.57 15.27
CA ALA A 161 11.89 9.81 16.02
C ALA A 161 10.90 10.78 15.36
N PHE A 162 10.67 10.68 14.05
CA PHE A 162 9.66 11.47 13.32
C PHE A 162 8.57 10.61 12.68
N ALA A 163 8.45 9.33 13.05
CA ALA A 163 7.43 8.46 12.49
C ALA A 163 6.01 8.86 12.94
N ALA A 164 5.08 8.90 11.99
CA ALA A 164 3.66 9.16 12.21
C ALA A 164 2.84 7.87 11.96
N PRO A 165 1.94 7.47 12.88
CA PRO A 165 1.09 6.30 12.70
C PRO A 165 -0.12 6.54 11.78
N SER A 166 -0.38 7.80 11.38
CA SER A 166 -1.60 8.21 10.67
C SER A 166 -1.35 9.40 9.75
N PRO A 167 -2.11 9.56 8.64
CA PRO A 167 -2.01 10.74 7.79
C PRO A 167 -2.35 12.04 8.53
N PHE A 168 -3.20 12.00 9.57
CA PHE A 168 -3.50 13.18 10.39
C PHE A 168 -2.33 13.63 11.28
N SER A 169 -1.36 12.76 11.54
CA SER A 169 -0.11 13.10 12.22
C SER A 169 1.01 13.53 11.28
N ALA A 170 0.79 13.53 9.95
CA ALA A 170 1.81 13.91 8.98
C ALA A 170 2.37 15.33 9.18
N PRO A 171 1.57 16.36 9.51
CA PRO A 171 2.12 17.69 9.80
C PRO A 171 3.07 17.71 11.00
N ALA A 172 2.77 16.94 12.04
CA ALA A 172 3.63 16.83 13.22
C ALA A 172 4.93 16.08 12.90
N ALA A 173 4.85 14.97 12.17
CA ALA A 173 6.03 14.23 11.68
C ALA A 173 6.94 15.12 10.81
N LEU A 174 6.36 15.88 9.88
CA LEU A 174 7.11 16.85 9.09
C LEU A 174 7.76 17.92 9.98
N GLY A 175 7.03 18.44 10.98
CA GLY A 175 7.56 19.39 11.95
C GLY A 175 8.80 18.85 12.68
N THR A 176 8.77 17.60 13.15
CA THR A 176 9.92 16.93 13.78
C THR A 176 11.05 16.67 12.79
N TYR A 177 10.75 16.20 11.58
CA TYR A 177 11.73 16.01 10.51
C TYR A 177 12.48 17.32 10.18
N LEU A 178 11.76 18.45 10.17
CA LEU A 178 12.34 19.77 9.92
C LEU A 178 13.26 20.26 11.05
N GLN A 179 13.26 19.64 12.24
CA GLN A 179 14.23 19.92 13.30
C GLN A 179 15.57 19.19 13.11
N LEU A 180 15.62 18.16 12.25
CA LEU A 180 16.88 17.50 11.91
C LEU A 180 17.77 18.47 11.14
N ASP A 181 19.07 18.47 11.43
CA ASP A 181 20.03 19.20 10.61
C ASP A 181 20.18 18.54 9.21
N GLN A 182 20.82 19.25 8.29
CA GLN A 182 20.99 18.78 6.92
C GLN A 182 21.80 17.46 6.86
N ALA A 183 22.81 17.31 7.73
CA ALA A 183 23.66 16.13 7.76
C ALA A 183 22.88 14.87 8.16
N ALA A 184 22.01 14.97 9.17
CA ALA A 184 21.15 13.87 9.61
C ALA A 184 20.13 13.47 8.53
N ARG A 185 19.58 14.44 7.80
CA ARG A 185 18.69 14.13 6.65
C ARG A 185 19.48 13.40 5.57
N ASP A 186 20.67 13.88 5.21
CA ASP A 186 21.50 13.30 4.17
C ASP A 186 22.02 11.91 4.54
N GLU A 187 22.30 11.67 5.82
CA GLU A 187 22.59 10.34 6.36
C GLU A 187 21.45 9.35 6.12
N ILE A 188 20.20 9.74 6.40
CA ILE A 188 19.01 8.90 6.14
C ILE A 188 18.92 8.53 4.65
N THR A 189 19.01 9.52 3.76
CA THR A 189 18.90 9.29 2.32
C THR A 189 20.06 8.45 1.77
N ALA A 190 21.29 8.69 2.23
CA ALA A 190 22.45 7.89 1.86
C ALA A 190 22.30 6.44 2.31
N TRP A 191 21.79 6.22 3.53
CA TRP A 191 21.53 4.90 4.06
C TRP A 191 20.46 4.14 3.28
N LEU A 192 19.32 4.79 2.95
CA LEU A 192 18.29 4.18 2.10
C LEU A 192 18.82 3.86 0.70
N ALA A 193 19.70 4.70 0.14
CA ALA A 193 20.37 4.44 -1.13
C ALA A 193 21.32 3.24 -1.04
N ASP A 194 22.07 3.09 0.05
CA ASP A 194 22.94 1.93 0.30
C ASP A 194 22.13 0.62 0.41
N LEU A 195 21.01 0.62 1.15
CA LEU A 195 20.10 -0.53 1.23
C LEU A 195 19.56 -0.92 -0.15
N SER A 196 19.17 0.06 -0.96
CA SER A 196 18.70 -0.15 -2.33
C SER A 196 19.80 -0.73 -3.24
N ALA A 197 21.02 -0.19 -3.14
CA ALA A 197 22.18 -0.68 -3.87
C ALA A 197 22.54 -2.11 -3.45
N ARG A 198 22.50 -2.42 -2.14
CA ARG A 198 22.74 -3.75 -1.59
C ARG A 198 21.72 -4.77 -2.08
N LEU A 199 20.42 -4.48 -2.03
CA LEU A 199 19.38 -5.35 -2.58
C LEU A 199 19.63 -5.65 -4.06
N THR A 200 19.99 -4.64 -4.84
CA THR A 200 20.24 -4.80 -6.27
C THR A 200 21.53 -5.58 -6.56
N GLY A 201 22.62 -5.27 -5.86
CA GLY A 201 23.94 -5.88 -6.04
C GLY A 201 23.97 -7.36 -5.66
N HIS A 202 23.22 -7.75 -4.62
CA HIS A 202 23.14 -9.13 -4.14
C HIS A 202 21.93 -9.91 -4.65
N ARG A 203 21.23 -9.40 -5.68
CA ARG A 203 19.99 -10.00 -6.20
C ARG A 203 20.06 -11.51 -6.40
N LEU A 204 21.12 -12.01 -7.03
CA LEU A 204 21.25 -13.45 -7.34
C LEU A 204 21.38 -14.29 -6.07
N ASP A 205 22.11 -13.81 -5.06
CA ASP A 205 22.27 -14.51 -3.78
C ASP A 205 20.97 -14.51 -3.00
N TYR A 206 20.32 -13.35 -2.93
CA TYR A 206 19.08 -13.17 -2.20
C TYR A 206 17.94 -13.97 -2.81
N VAL A 207 17.75 -13.92 -4.14
CA VAL A 207 16.75 -14.75 -4.84
C VAL A 207 17.00 -16.24 -4.62
N ARG A 208 18.27 -16.69 -4.59
CA ARG A 208 18.58 -18.10 -4.29
C ARG A 208 18.21 -18.49 -2.87
N ARG A 209 18.32 -17.57 -1.90
CA ARG A 209 18.07 -17.85 -0.48
C ARG A 209 16.59 -17.76 -0.12
N THR A 210 15.89 -16.70 -0.53
CA THR A 210 14.51 -16.41 -0.11
C THR A 210 13.47 -16.69 -1.20
N GLY A 211 13.92 -16.97 -2.42
CA GLY A 211 13.05 -17.10 -3.59
C GLY A 211 12.73 -15.77 -4.28
N PRO A 212 12.24 -15.84 -5.53
CA PRO A 212 12.03 -14.66 -6.38
C PRO A 212 10.89 -13.74 -5.92
N GLU A 213 9.85 -14.30 -5.30
CA GLU A 213 8.70 -13.53 -4.82
C GLU A 213 9.08 -12.65 -3.62
N ALA A 214 9.68 -13.24 -2.59
CA ALA A 214 10.14 -12.51 -1.41
C ALA A 214 11.10 -11.38 -1.77
N TYR A 215 12.08 -11.66 -2.66
CA TYR A 215 12.98 -10.63 -3.18
C TYR A 215 12.24 -9.51 -3.90
N SER A 216 11.26 -9.84 -4.75
CA SER A 216 10.52 -8.83 -5.52
C SER A 216 9.67 -7.93 -4.61
N LEU A 217 9.06 -8.51 -3.56
CA LEU A 217 8.32 -7.75 -2.55
C LEU A 217 9.26 -6.82 -1.77
N ALA A 218 10.41 -7.32 -1.30
CA ALA A 218 11.40 -6.52 -0.59
C ALA A 218 11.97 -5.39 -1.48
N GLN A 219 12.24 -5.68 -2.76
CA GLN A 219 12.70 -4.68 -3.71
C GLN A 219 11.64 -3.59 -3.98
N ARG A 220 10.36 -3.96 -4.12
CA ARG A 220 9.27 -2.97 -4.28
C ARG A 220 9.09 -2.15 -3.00
N ALA A 221 9.12 -2.78 -1.83
CA ALA A 221 9.07 -2.09 -0.53
C ALA A 221 10.20 -1.06 -0.40
N MET A 222 11.44 -1.43 -0.75
CA MET A 222 12.58 -0.52 -0.73
C MET A 222 12.39 0.67 -1.69
N ARG A 223 11.93 0.42 -2.93
CA ARG A 223 11.69 1.50 -3.91
C ARG A 223 10.63 2.50 -3.40
N LEU A 224 9.52 2.01 -2.86
CA LEU A 224 8.46 2.85 -2.30
C LEU A 224 8.95 3.63 -1.07
N THR A 225 9.78 3.00 -0.23
CA THR A 225 10.37 3.65 0.95
C THR A 225 11.32 4.77 0.56
N ALA A 226 12.18 4.56 -0.45
CA ALA A 226 13.07 5.58 -0.97
C ALA A 226 12.31 6.71 -1.67
N ALA A 227 11.22 6.39 -2.39
CA ALA A 227 10.33 7.40 -2.97
C ALA A 227 9.68 8.26 -1.87
N LEU A 228 9.27 7.66 -0.76
CA LEU A 228 8.69 8.41 0.36
C LEU A 228 9.71 9.34 1.05
N ASP A 229 10.97 8.93 1.20
CA ASP A 229 12.04 9.83 1.66
C ASP A 229 12.19 11.06 0.73
N LEU A 230 12.19 10.83 -0.59
CA LEU A 230 12.21 11.92 -1.57
C LEU A 230 10.97 12.82 -1.45
N MET A 231 9.78 12.24 -1.27
CA MET A 231 8.54 12.99 -1.07
C MET A 231 8.63 13.91 0.16
N VAL A 232 9.13 13.41 1.30
CA VAL A 232 9.32 14.22 2.52
C VAL A 232 10.30 15.37 2.27
N ARG A 233 11.39 15.13 1.53
CA ARG A 233 12.34 16.18 1.13
C ARG A 233 11.74 17.24 0.21
N LEU A 234 10.92 16.84 -0.75
CA LEU A 234 10.24 17.76 -1.68
C LEU A 234 9.28 18.67 -0.92
N VAL A 235 8.48 18.09 -0.01
CA VAL A 235 7.58 18.84 0.88
C VAL A 235 8.35 19.81 1.76
N ALA A 236 9.48 19.38 2.35
CA ALA A 236 10.34 20.25 3.16
C ALA A 236 10.92 21.45 2.39
N ARG A 237 10.97 21.38 1.06
CA ARG A 237 11.41 22.47 0.17
C ARG A 237 10.24 23.25 -0.46
N GLY A 238 9.00 22.89 -0.13
CA GLY A 238 7.79 23.52 -0.67
C GLY A 238 7.34 22.99 -2.04
N ASP A 239 7.92 21.91 -2.55
CA ASP A 239 7.59 21.35 -3.86
C ASP A 239 6.52 20.24 -3.77
N GLN A 240 5.28 20.67 -3.49
CA GLN A 240 4.13 19.77 -3.39
C GLN A 240 3.78 19.10 -4.73
N ALA A 241 4.00 19.78 -5.86
CA ALA A 241 3.66 19.25 -7.17
C ALA A 241 4.54 18.05 -7.55
N SER A 242 5.86 18.16 -7.37
CA SER A 242 6.78 17.05 -7.60
C SER A 242 6.57 15.91 -6.60
N MET A 243 6.18 16.22 -5.36
CA MET A 243 5.83 15.18 -4.38
C MET A 243 4.65 14.33 -4.88
N MET A 244 3.56 14.96 -5.33
CA MET A 244 2.40 14.24 -5.85
C MET A 244 2.78 13.39 -7.07
N LEU A 245 3.54 13.93 -8.03
CA LEU A 245 4.02 13.15 -9.18
C LEU A 245 4.89 11.95 -8.77
N THR A 246 5.76 12.12 -7.77
CA THR A 246 6.61 11.04 -7.24
C THR A 246 5.75 9.92 -6.65
N ARG A 247 4.69 10.27 -5.90
CA ARG A 247 3.74 9.28 -5.36
C ARG A 247 3.02 8.51 -6.46
N GLU A 248 2.38 9.23 -7.40
CA GLU A 248 1.58 8.61 -8.47
C GLU A 248 2.43 7.67 -9.34
N THR A 249 3.66 8.09 -9.67
CA THR A 249 4.60 7.24 -10.44
C THR A 249 5.12 6.05 -9.65
N SER A 250 5.16 6.14 -8.32
CA SER A 250 5.57 5.04 -7.45
C SER A 250 4.47 4.01 -7.24
N MET A 251 3.20 4.44 -7.29
CA MET A 251 2.02 3.56 -7.20
C MET A 251 1.82 2.72 -8.47
N ALA A 252 2.05 3.32 -9.64
CA ALA A 252 2.00 2.64 -10.94
C ALA A 252 2.98 1.46 -11.05
#